data_AF-A0A5E3X7H3-F1
#
_entry.id   AF-A0A5E3X7H3-F1
#
_cell.length_a   1.000
_cell.length_b   1.000
_cell.length_c   1.000
_cell.angle_alpha   90.00
_cell.angle_beta   90.00
_cell.angle_gamma   90.00
#
_symmetry.space_group_name_H-M   'P 1'
#
loop_
_entity.id
_entity.type
_entity.pdbx_description
1 polymer ?
#
loop_
_entity_poly.entity_id
_entity_poly.type
_entity_poly.pdbx_seq_one_letter_code
_entity_poly.pdbx_strand_id
1 'polypeptide(L)'
;MSNSSQQFAALSAKSATCMSQLLEQRMPSQPVPWANFSRMMVEMGFTLDAATGGSSVRFDPPEATARSVSLHKPHPGSYIEPVTLHMWGKKLREFYEWDKETFDQARSAQ
;
A
#
# COMPACT_ATOMS: atom_id res chain seq x y z
N MET A 1 -6.43 11.55 15.07
CA MET A 1 -5.14 10.82 15.12
C MET A 1 -5.30 9.63 14.22
N SER A 2 -4.60 9.61 13.09
CA SER A 2 -4.76 8.59 12.06
C SER A 2 -4.46 7.20 12.63
N ASN A 3 -5.33 6.23 12.36
CA ASN A 3 -5.20 4.84 12.84
C ASN A 3 -4.01 4.09 12.19
N SER A 4 -3.25 4.77 11.33
CA SER A 4 -2.14 4.21 10.55
C SER A 4 -1.00 3.68 11.42
N SER A 5 -0.68 4.30 12.56
CA SER A 5 0.41 3.83 13.44
C SER A 5 0.16 2.41 13.98
N GLN A 6 -1.06 2.13 14.48
CA GLN A 6 -1.42 0.79 14.97
C GLN A 6 -1.44 -0.22 13.82
N GLN A 7 -1.93 0.17 12.65
CA GLN A 7 -1.95 -0.67 11.45
C GLN A 7 -0.53 -1.00 10.98
N PHE A 8 0.39 -0.03 10.97
CA PHE A 8 1.80 -0.25 10.62
C PHE A 8 2.47 -1.24 11.57
N ALA A 9 2.15 -1.18 12.87
CA ALA A 9 2.66 -2.14 13.84
C ALA A 9 2.12 -3.56 13.56
N ALA A 10 0.88 -3.69 13.12
CA ALA A 10 0.25 -4.98 12.88
C ALA A 10 0.66 -5.67 11.56
N LEU A 11 1.40 -4.99 10.67
CA LEU A 11 1.81 -5.55 9.38
C LEU A 11 2.67 -6.81 9.56
N SER A 12 2.40 -7.83 8.75
CA SER A 12 3.31 -8.97 8.63
C SER A 12 4.66 -8.54 8.04
N ALA A 13 5.72 -9.32 8.27
CA ALA A 13 7.06 -8.98 7.78
C ALA A 13 7.11 -8.66 6.28
N LYS A 14 6.42 -9.45 5.44
CA LYS A 14 6.35 -9.21 3.98
C LYS A 14 5.60 -7.93 3.63
N SER A 15 4.48 -7.65 4.29
CA SER A 15 3.73 -6.41 4.09
C SER A 15 4.51 -5.20 4.58
N ALA A 16 5.25 -5.32 5.69
CA ALA A 16 6.11 -4.25 6.20
C ALA A 16 7.25 -3.96 5.22
N THR A 17 7.86 -4.96 4.59
CA THR A 17 8.85 -4.73 3.52
C THR A 17 8.21 -4.00 2.32
N CYS A 18 7.01 -4.40 1.90
CA CYS A 18 6.27 -3.73 0.83
C CYS A 18 5.95 -2.27 1.20
N MET A 19 5.44 -2.02 2.41
CA MET A 19 5.10 -0.68 2.91
C MET A 19 6.35 0.20 2.99
N SER A 20 7.46 -0.33 3.50
CA SER A 20 8.73 0.40 3.56
C SER A 20 9.16 0.87 2.17
N GLN A 21 9.14 0.00 1.16
CA GLN A 21 9.44 0.37 -0.23
C GLN A 21 8.45 1.39 -0.81
N LEU A 22 7.16 1.24 -0.50
CA LEU A 22 6.12 2.16 -0.95
C LEU A 22 6.31 3.57 -0.38
N LEU A 23 6.75 3.67 0.88
CA LEU A 23 6.94 4.93 1.59
C LEU A 23 8.29 5.61 1.28
N GLU A 24 9.20 4.93 0.57
CA GLU A 24 10.44 5.57 0.14
C GLU A 24 10.15 6.74 -0.82
N GLN A 25 10.88 7.85 -0.62
CA GLN A 25 10.82 9.01 -1.52
C GLN A 25 11.69 8.84 -2.77
N ARG A 26 12.60 7.87 -2.77
CA ARG A 26 13.41 7.51 -3.94
C ARG A 26 12.71 6.42 -4.76
N MET A 27 13.23 6.17 -5.95
CA MET A 27 12.78 5.05 -6.77
C MET A 27 13.06 3.72 -6.03
N PRO A 28 12.07 2.83 -5.89
CA PRO A 28 12.29 1.49 -5.34
C PRO A 28 13.34 0.74 -6.16
N SER A 29 14.15 -0.09 -5.49
CA SER A 29 15.20 -0.85 -6.17
C SER A 29 14.72 -2.17 -6.76
N GLN A 30 13.53 -2.66 -6.38
CA GLN A 30 13.01 -3.97 -6.76
C GLN A 30 11.52 -3.91 -7.12
N PRO A 31 11.06 -4.72 -8.09
CA PRO A 31 9.64 -4.91 -8.34
C PRO A 31 8.94 -5.57 -7.14
N VAL A 32 7.67 -5.23 -6.93
CA VAL A 32 6.85 -5.79 -5.84
C VAL A 32 5.79 -6.74 -6.40
N PRO A 33 5.67 -7.99 -5.92
CA PRO A 33 4.57 -8.86 -6.31
C PRO A 33 3.22 -8.20 -6.01
N TRP A 34 2.30 -8.19 -6.98
CA TRP A 34 0.96 -7.65 -6.82
C TRP A 34 0.25 -8.23 -5.60
N ALA A 35 0.38 -9.54 -5.37
CA ALA A 35 -0.20 -10.22 -4.21
C ALA A 35 0.32 -9.67 -2.86
N ASN A 36 1.61 -9.31 -2.77
CA ASN A 36 2.17 -8.73 -1.54
C ASN A 36 1.61 -7.32 -1.33
N PHE A 37 1.50 -6.52 -2.39
CA PHE A 37 0.91 -5.19 -2.32
C PHE A 37 -0.58 -5.25 -1.92
N SER A 38 -1.38 -6.11 -2.56
CA SER A 38 -2.79 -6.28 -2.20
C SER A 38 -2.97 -6.74 -0.76
N ARG A 39 -2.14 -7.69 -0.31
CA ARG A 39 -2.15 -8.15 1.07
C ARG A 39 -1.80 -7.02 2.05
N MET A 40 -0.78 -6.22 1.75
CA MET A 40 -0.41 -5.06 2.56
C MET A 40 -1.57 -4.06 2.66
N MET A 41 -2.28 -3.76 1.57
CA MET A 41 -3.45 -2.88 1.62
C MET A 41 -4.57 -3.45 2.52
N VAL A 42 -4.83 -4.76 2.45
CA VAL A 42 -5.80 -5.43 3.33
C VAL A 42 -5.36 -5.40 4.80
N GLU A 43 -4.07 -5.63 5.09
CA GLU A 43 -3.53 -5.53 6.46
C GLU A 43 -3.58 -4.07 6.99
N MET A 44 -3.58 -3.07 6.11
CA MET A 44 -3.88 -1.67 6.43
C MET A 44 -5.39 -1.38 6.58
N GLY A 45 -6.23 -2.42 6.54
CA GLY A 45 -7.67 -2.33 6.75
C GLY A 45 -8.50 -1.99 5.51
N PHE A 46 -7.91 -1.98 4.31
CA PHE A 46 -8.68 -1.72 3.10
C PHE A 46 -9.49 -2.95 2.68
N THR A 47 -10.68 -2.73 2.14
CA THR A 47 -11.42 -3.77 1.41
C THR A 47 -11.08 -3.71 -0.07
N LEU A 48 -10.93 -4.89 -0.68
CA LEU A 48 -10.56 -5.04 -2.09
C LEU A 48 -11.80 -5.41 -2.91
N ASP A 49 -12.16 -4.57 -3.86
CA ASP A 49 -13.21 -4.83 -4.84
C ASP A 49 -12.56 -5.13 -6.21
N ALA A 50 -12.65 -6.42 -6.60
CA ALA A 50 -12.22 -6.94 -7.89
C ALA A 50 -13.41 -7.30 -8.82
N ALA A 51 -14.64 -6.89 -8.47
CA ALA A 51 -15.84 -7.22 -9.23
C ALA A 51 -15.92 -6.51 -10.59
N THR A 52 -15.12 -5.46 -10.80
CA THR A 52 -14.90 -4.90 -12.12
C THR A 52 -14.10 -5.91 -12.94
N GLY A 53 -14.74 -6.62 -13.89
CA GLY A 53 -14.15 -7.66 -14.75
C GLY A 53 -13.03 -7.19 -15.71
N GLY A 54 -12.13 -6.31 -15.25
CA GLY A 54 -10.98 -5.79 -15.95
C GLY A 54 -9.72 -5.82 -15.08
N SER A 55 -8.63 -5.23 -15.58
CA SER A 55 -7.34 -5.15 -14.86
C SER A 55 -7.32 -4.07 -13.77
N SER A 56 -8.44 -3.40 -13.48
CA SER A 56 -8.53 -2.38 -12.43
C SER A 56 -9.05 -3.01 -11.15
N VAL A 57 -8.39 -2.73 -10.03
CA VAL A 57 -8.80 -3.19 -8.69
C VAL A 57 -9.00 -1.98 -7.80
N ARG A 58 -10.18 -1.88 -7.17
CA ARG A 58 -10.53 -0.80 -6.25
C ARG A 58 -10.20 -1.21 -4.82
N PHE A 59 -9.56 -0.30 -4.08
CA PHE A 59 -9.30 -0.41 -2.65
C PHE A 59 -10.10 0.66 -1.93
N ASP A 60 -10.98 0.24 -1.03
CA ASP A 60 -11.77 1.14 -0.18
C ASP A 60 -11.14 1.22 1.20
N PRO A 61 -10.84 2.44 1.71
CA PRO A 61 -10.21 2.62 3.00
C PRO A 61 -11.14 2.22 4.15
N PRO A 62 -10.58 1.85 5.32
CA PRO A 62 -11.38 1.54 6.51
C PRO A 62 -12.15 2.75 7.05
N GLU A 63 -11.71 3.96 6.72
CA GLU A 63 -12.37 5.20 7.08
C GLU A 63 -13.37 5.61 6.00
N ALA A 64 -14.66 5.64 6.35
CA ALA A 64 -15.76 5.84 5.39
C ALA A 64 -15.73 7.19 4.66
N THR A 65 -15.08 8.21 5.23
CA THR A 65 -14.91 9.54 4.64
C THR A 65 -13.68 9.63 3.74
N ALA A 66 -12.76 8.66 3.83
CA ALA A 66 -11.55 8.64 3.02
C ALA A 66 -11.85 8.16 1.60
N ARG A 67 -11.09 8.70 0.63
CA ARG A 67 -11.29 8.41 -0.79
C ARG A 67 -10.79 7.01 -1.16
N SER A 68 -11.58 6.25 -1.92
CA SER A 68 -11.16 5.00 -2.55
C SER A 68 -10.10 5.19 -3.64
N VAL A 69 -9.28 4.16 -3.88
CA VAL A 69 -8.26 4.19 -4.94
C VAL A 69 -8.38 2.99 -5.87
N SER A 70 -8.42 3.22 -7.18
CA SER A 70 -8.34 2.17 -8.19
C SER A 70 -6.93 2.10 -8.77
N LEU A 71 -6.33 0.90 -8.76
CA LEU A 71 -5.00 0.62 -9.26
C LEU A 71 -5.04 -0.51 -10.27
N HIS A 72 -4.23 -0.39 -11.32
CA HIS A 72 -4.16 -1.42 -12.36
C HIS A 72 -3.32 -2.60 -11.89
N LYS A 73 -3.93 -3.77 -11.81
CA LYS A 73 -3.25 -5.04 -11.69
C LYS A 73 -2.28 -5.20 -12.87
N PRO A 74 -1.00 -5.53 -12.63
CA PRO A 74 -0.04 -5.81 -13.70
C PRO A 74 -0.53 -6.92 -14.65
N HIS A 75 -0.27 -6.78 -15.95
CA HIS A 75 -0.57 -7.80 -16.98
C HIS A 75 0.36 -7.65 -18.19
N PRO A 76 0.95 -8.74 -18.76
CA PRO A 76 0.86 -10.14 -18.33
C PRO A 76 1.62 -10.49 -17.04
N GLY A 77 2.35 -9.53 -16.47
CA GLY A 77 3.16 -9.75 -15.27
C GLY A 77 2.37 -9.90 -13.96
N SER A 78 3.04 -10.39 -12.93
CA SER A 78 2.53 -10.48 -11.54
C SER A 78 3.20 -9.48 -10.59
N TYR A 79 4.01 -8.56 -11.13
CA TYR A 79 4.85 -7.62 -10.39
C TYR A 79 4.52 -6.18 -10.77
N ILE A 80 4.54 -5.32 -9.77
CA ILE A 80 4.45 -3.87 -9.89
C ILE A 80 5.86 -3.36 -10.14
N GLU A 81 6.06 -2.69 -11.29
CA GLU A 81 7.34 -2.10 -11.64
C GLU A 81 7.72 -0.96 -10.67
N PRO A 82 9.02 -0.74 -10.41
CA PRO A 82 9.46 0.29 -9.47
C PRO A 82 8.90 1.69 -9.74
N VAL A 83 8.82 2.10 -11.00
CA VAL A 83 8.25 3.39 -11.40
C VAL A 83 6.78 3.50 -11.04
N THR A 84 6.02 2.42 -11.25
CA THR A 84 4.60 2.34 -10.91
C THR A 84 4.40 2.36 -9.40
N LEU A 85 5.21 1.59 -8.67
CA LEU A 85 5.18 1.56 -7.21
C LEU A 85 5.51 2.93 -6.61
N HIS A 86 6.48 3.65 -7.17
CA HIS A 86 6.84 5.00 -6.73
C HIS A 86 5.69 5.99 -6.92
N MET A 87 5.04 5.98 -8.09
CA MET A 87 3.87 6.82 -8.37
C MET A 87 2.71 6.50 -7.44
N TRP A 88 2.43 5.22 -7.20
CA TRP A 88 1.39 4.81 -6.26
C TRP A 88 1.73 5.19 -4.84
N GLY A 89 2.99 5.03 -4.42
CA GLY A 89 3.46 5.46 -3.10
C GLY A 89 3.19 6.93 -2.86
N LYS A 90 3.54 7.81 -3.81
CA LYS A 90 3.21 9.24 -3.71
C LYS A 90 1.72 9.47 -3.50
N LYS A 91 0.87 8.85 -4.33
CA LYS A 91 -0.59 9.00 -4.27
C LYS A 91 -1.17 8.52 -2.94
N LEU A 92 -0.72 7.37 -2.43
CA LEU A 92 -1.23 6.77 -1.20
C LEU A 92 -0.81 7.58 0.04
N ARG A 93 0.42 8.10 0.07
CA ARG A 93 0.87 9.02 1.10
C ARG A 93 0.04 10.29 1.15
N GLU A 94 -0.29 10.86 -0.01
CA GLU A 94 -1.13 12.05 -0.11
C GLU A 94 -2.59 11.78 0.31
N PHE A 95 -3.16 10.63 -0.07
CA PHE A 95 -4.58 10.33 0.19
C PHE A 95 -4.86 9.91 1.62
N TYR A 96 -3.92 9.24 2.28
CA TYR A 96 -4.14 8.61 3.58
C TYR A 96 -3.18 9.12 4.66
N GLU A 97 -2.43 10.18 4.35
CA GLU A 97 -1.46 10.81 5.26
C GLU A 97 -0.46 9.80 5.83
N TRP A 98 -0.08 8.82 4.99
CA TRP A 98 0.94 7.85 5.36
C TRP A 98 2.31 8.47 5.18
N ASP A 99 3.14 8.38 6.22
CA ASP A 99 4.51 8.85 6.16
C ASP A 99 5.47 7.80 6.70
N LYS A 100 6.73 7.91 6.25
CA LYS A 100 7.78 6.93 6.55
C LYS A 100 8.20 6.98 8.03
N GLU A 101 8.18 8.15 8.66
CA GLU A 101 8.62 8.32 10.04
C GLU A 101 7.66 7.62 11.00
N THR A 102 6.35 7.84 10.85
CA THR A 102 5.31 7.16 11.64
C THR A 102 5.40 5.64 11.47
N PHE A 103 5.66 5.17 10.25
CA PHE A 103 5.90 3.74 10.00
C PHE A 103 7.13 3.23 10.74
N ASP A 104 8.28 3.89 10.61
CA ASP A 104 9.54 3.47 11.23
C ASP A 104 9.44 3.47 12.77
N GLN A 105 8.77 4.46 13.36
CA GLN A 105 8.49 4.53 14.80
C GLN A 105 7.61 3.35 15.26
N ALA A 106 6.50 3.06 14.55
CA ALA A 106 5.61 1.96 14.88
C ALA A 106 6.27 0.58 14.76
N ARG A 107 7.25 0.44 13.85
CA ARG A 107 8.01 -0.80 13.64
C ARG A 107 9.15 -1.00 14.65
N SER A 108 9.67 0.08 15.21
CA SER A 108 10.76 0.04 16.21
C SER A 108 10.26 -0.16 17.64
N ALA A 109 8.96 0.03 17.88
CA ALA A 109 8.33 -0.12 19.20
C ALA A 109 7.89 -1.57 19.53
N GLN A 110 8.30 -2.56 18.73
CA GLN A 110 8.01 -4.00 18.90
C GLN A 110 9.21 -4.74 19.44
#